data_AF-A0AAX3V5C1-F1
#
_entry.id   AF-A0AAX3V5C1-F1
#
_cell.length_a   1.000
_cell.length_b   1.000
_cell.length_c   1.000
_cell.angle_alpha   90.00
_cell.angle_beta   90.00
_cell.angle_gamma   90.00
#
_symmetry.space_group_name_H-M   'P 1'
#
loop_
_entity.id
_entity.type
_entity.pdbx_description
1 polymer ?
#
loop_
_entity_poly.entity_id
_entity_poly.type
_entity_poly.pdbx_seq_one_letter_code
_entity_poly.pdbx_strand_id
1 'polypeptide(L)'
;MARGNPAETISEKPLTNVLIVVLILVVIAAVAFVVLRGRQGKPNARVDPLADYPEVYDPHKIGVGDIITYAGIDHVVRGTITLDEEGYIWREHLLDGSTGRRWLTVEDDEGELEMTLWMRREGTNLVPNGDVVLDDKVHRKIESGTAKFTAEGTTGTAPSGSMEYADYATADKTGLIAFEKWARGQSWEVSTGRAVTRSELTVIHSGPPE
;
A
#
# COMPACT_ATOMS: atom_id res chain seq x y z
N MET A 1 -52.13 57.06 -81.42
CA MET A 1 -52.78 57.08 -80.08
C MET A 1 -52.08 56.02 -79.25
N ALA A 2 -51.09 56.41 -78.44
CA ALA A 2 -51.09 56.37 -76.95
C ALA A 2 -50.97 54.93 -76.39
N ARG A 3 -50.12 54.55 -75.41
CA ARG A 3 -49.17 55.19 -74.49
C ARG A 3 -48.40 54.05 -73.80
N GLY A 4 -47.24 54.35 -73.21
CA GLY A 4 -46.83 53.75 -71.94
C GLY A 4 -45.61 52.83 -72.00
N ASN A 5 -44.47 53.39 -71.60
CA ASN A 5 -43.27 52.65 -71.21
C ASN A 5 -43.43 52.24 -69.73
N PRO A 6 -43.31 50.96 -69.32
CA PRO A 6 -43.10 50.61 -67.93
C PRO A 6 -41.61 50.46 -67.61
N ALA A 7 -41.24 51.03 -66.47
CA ALA A 7 -39.89 51.09 -65.94
C ALA A 7 -39.22 49.72 -65.82
N GLU A 8 -37.98 49.66 -66.31
CA GLU A 8 -37.06 48.54 -66.15
C GLU A 8 -36.74 48.37 -64.65
N THR A 9 -37.29 47.34 -64.03
CA THR A 9 -36.96 46.98 -62.65
C THR A 9 -35.66 46.18 -62.70
N ILE A 10 -34.56 46.81 -62.27
CA ILE A 10 -33.26 46.15 -62.17
C ILE A 10 -33.41 44.95 -61.23
N SER A 11 -33.26 43.75 -61.79
CA SER A 11 -33.41 42.48 -61.09
C SER A 11 -32.27 42.28 -60.09
N GLU A 12 -32.49 42.57 -58.81
CA GLU A 12 -31.53 42.34 -57.69
C GLU A 12 -31.27 40.85 -57.37
N LYS A 13 -31.52 39.93 -58.31
CA LYS A 13 -31.39 38.48 -58.12
C LYS A 13 -29.95 37.91 -58.17
N PRO A 14 -28.93 38.50 -58.84
CA PRO A 14 -27.64 37.83 -58.96
C PRO A 14 -26.81 37.89 -57.67
N LEU A 15 -26.86 39.01 -56.93
CA LEU A 15 -26.06 39.21 -55.72
C LEU A 15 -26.54 38.32 -54.56
N THR A 16 -27.86 38.17 -54.41
CA THR A 16 -28.49 37.32 -53.39
C THR A 16 -28.16 35.83 -53.60
N ASN A 17 -28.14 35.36 -54.85
CA ASN A 17 -27.79 33.97 -55.16
C ASN A 17 -26.30 33.67 -54.86
N VAL A 18 -25.41 34.62 -55.16
CA VAL A 18 -23.98 34.49 -54.83
C VAL A 18 -23.78 34.44 -53.31
N LEU A 19 -24.50 35.27 -52.56
CA LEU A 19 -24.42 35.30 -51.09
C LEU A 19 -24.88 33.98 -50.46
N ILE A 20 -25.95 33.38 -50.99
CA ILE A 20 -26.45 32.07 -50.52
C ILE A 20 -25.44 30.96 -50.80
N VAL A 21 -24.82 30.93 -51.98
CA VAL A 21 -23.81 29.91 -52.32
C VAL A 21 -22.58 30.04 -51.41
N VAL A 22 -22.11 31.26 -51.15
CA VAL A 22 -20.99 31.50 -50.23
C VAL A 22 -21.34 31.04 -48.81
N LEU A 23 -22.54 31.35 -48.32
CA LEU A 23 -23.00 30.91 -47.00
C LEU A 23 -23.00 29.37 -46.89
N ILE A 24 -23.50 28.67 -47.91
CA ILE A 24 -23.52 27.20 -47.94
C ILE A 24 -22.10 26.64 -47.91
N LEU A 25 -21.17 27.19 -48.68
CA LEU A 25 -19.77 26.76 -48.68
C LEU A 25 -19.09 26.98 -47.32
N VAL A 26 -19.37 28.09 -46.64
CA VAL A 26 -18.86 28.36 -45.30
C VAL A 26 -19.41 27.36 -44.28
N VAL A 27 -20.70 27.02 -44.35
CA VAL A 27 -21.31 26.02 -43.47
C VAL A 27 -20.71 24.64 -43.72
N ILE A 28 -20.53 24.24 -44.99
CA ILE A 28 -19.90 22.96 -45.34
C ILE A 28 -18.46 22.92 -44.83
N ALA A 29 -17.69 23.99 -45.02
CA ALA A 29 -16.31 24.07 -44.53
C ALA A 29 -16.25 24.02 -43.00
N ALA A 30 -17.17 24.69 -42.29
CA ALA A 30 -17.26 24.65 -40.84
C ALA A 30 -17.62 23.24 -40.32
N VAL A 31 -18.59 22.58 -40.95
CA VAL A 31 -18.98 21.20 -40.62
C VAL A 31 -17.82 20.24 -40.89
N ALA A 32 -17.16 20.36 -42.05
CA ALA A 32 -15.99 19.56 -42.38
C ALA A 32 -14.85 19.80 -41.37
N PHE A 33 -14.60 21.05 -40.97
CA PHE A 33 -13.58 21.39 -39.98
C PHE A 33 -13.89 20.77 -38.61
N VAL A 34 -15.14 20.82 -38.15
CA VAL A 34 -15.57 20.21 -36.89
C VAL A 34 -15.43 18.68 -36.93
N VAL A 35 -15.84 18.05 -38.05
CA VAL A 35 -15.72 16.60 -38.23
C VAL A 35 -14.25 16.16 -38.32
N LEU A 36 -13.39 16.93 -39.02
CA LEU A 36 -11.97 16.64 -39.14
C LEU A 36 -11.22 16.83 -37.81
N ARG A 37 -11.60 17.83 -37.00
CA ARG A 37 -11.07 17.99 -35.63
C ARG A 37 -11.53 16.88 -34.68
N GLY A 38 -12.80 16.45 -34.78
CA GLY A 38 -13.33 15.36 -33.97
C GLY A 38 -12.71 13.99 -34.25
N ARG A 39 -12.02 13.84 -35.39
CA ARG A 39 -11.30 12.62 -35.78
C ARG A 39 -9.88 12.53 -35.24
N GLN A 40 -9.35 13.57 -34.59
CA GLN A 40 -8.12 13.46 -33.81
C GLN A 40 -8.46 12.72 -32.50
N GLY A 41 -8.46 11.39 -32.57
CA GLY A 41 -8.65 10.53 -31.41
C GLY A 41 -7.68 10.92 -30.30
N LYS A 42 -8.21 11.08 -29.08
CA LYS A 42 -7.38 11.25 -27.88
C LYS A 42 -6.35 10.11 -27.88
N PRO A 43 -5.06 10.37 -27.64
CA PRO A 43 -4.10 9.28 -27.44
C PRO A 43 -4.69 8.34 -26.39
N ASN A 44 -4.77 7.04 -26.69
CA ASN A 44 -5.21 6.07 -25.70
C ASN A 44 -4.34 6.28 -24.46
N ALA A 45 -4.96 6.62 -23.33
CA ALA A 45 -4.26 6.69 -22.06
C ALA A 45 -3.56 5.34 -21.86
N ARG A 46 -2.30 5.36 -21.46
CA ARG A 46 -1.58 4.14 -21.12
C ARG A 46 -2.33 3.49 -19.95
N VAL A 47 -2.94 2.34 -20.22
CA VAL A 47 -3.54 1.50 -19.18
C VAL A 47 -2.42 0.83 -18.41
N ASP A 48 -2.47 0.89 -17.08
CA ASP A 48 -1.51 0.19 -16.23
C ASP A 48 -1.75 -1.33 -16.36
N PRO A 49 -0.79 -2.10 -16.91
CA PRO A 49 -0.95 -3.54 -17.06
C PRO A 49 -0.93 -4.29 -15.71
N LEU A 50 -0.62 -3.62 -14.60
CA LEU A 50 -0.63 -4.16 -13.24
C LEU A 50 -1.82 -3.68 -12.40
N ALA A 51 -2.73 -2.86 -12.94
CA ALA A 51 -3.91 -2.39 -12.19
C ALA A 51 -4.80 -3.54 -11.70
N ASP A 52 -4.81 -4.65 -12.43
CA ASP A 52 -5.54 -5.87 -12.10
C ASP A 52 -4.59 -7.02 -11.68
N TYR A 53 -3.31 -6.74 -11.41
CA TYR A 53 -2.43 -7.76 -10.87
C TYR A 53 -2.88 -8.02 -9.43
N PRO A 54 -3.37 -9.22 -9.09
CA PRO A 54 -3.68 -9.51 -7.71
C PRO A 54 -2.39 -9.34 -6.91
N GLU A 55 -2.47 -8.60 -5.81
CA GLU A 55 -1.47 -8.74 -4.77
C GLU A 55 -1.36 -10.24 -4.47
N VAL A 56 -0.18 -10.81 -4.69
CA VAL A 56 -0.01 -12.26 -4.90
C VAL A 56 -0.49 -13.07 -3.68
N TYR A 57 -0.55 -12.43 -2.52
CA TYR A 57 -1.08 -12.94 -1.27
C TYR A 57 -1.62 -11.79 -0.39
N ASP A 58 -2.48 -12.15 0.56
CA ASP A 58 -2.96 -11.27 1.64
C ASP A 58 -2.09 -11.50 2.90
N PRO A 59 -1.31 -10.50 3.35
CA PRO A 59 -0.48 -10.62 4.55
C PRO A 59 -1.25 -11.01 5.82
N HIS A 60 -2.53 -10.61 5.95
CA HIS A 60 -3.35 -10.97 7.11
C HIS A 60 -3.80 -12.44 7.10
N LYS A 61 -3.54 -13.17 6.01
CA LYS A 61 -3.77 -14.62 5.89
C LYS A 61 -2.53 -15.45 6.18
N ILE A 62 -1.39 -14.83 6.47
CA ILE A 62 -0.21 -15.55 6.91
C ILE A 62 -0.54 -16.30 8.21
N GLY A 63 -0.19 -17.58 8.26
CA GLY A 63 -0.47 -18.45 9.40
C GLY A 63 0.60 -19.51 9.62
N VAL A 64 0.44 -20.26 10.71
CA VAL A 64 1.36 -21.36 11.06
C VAL A 64 1.37 -22.40 9.94
N GLY A 65 2.56 -22.80 9.50
CA GLY A 65 2.78 -23.76 8.42
C GLY A 65 3.10 -23.11 7.08
N ASP A 66 2.80 -21.83 6.89
CA ASP A 66 3.13 -21.11 5.67
C ASP A 66 4.65 -21.02 5.46
N ILE A 67 5.06 -20.92 4.19
CA ILE A 67 6.45 -20.67 3.81
C ILE A 67 6.56 -19.22 3.33
N ILE A 68 7.45 -18.46 3.96
CA ILE A 68 7.82 -17.10 3.56
C ILE A 68 9.23 -17.11 3.01
N THR A 69 9.37 -16.76 1.74
CA THR A 69 10.68 -16.49 1.14
C THR A 69 11.01 -15.01 1.33
N TYR A 70 12.13 -14.73 1.98
CA TYR A 70 12.69 -13.39 2.15
C TYR A 70 14.16 -13.41 1.77
N ALA A 71 14.59 -12.47 0.91
CA ALA A 71 15.97 -12.39 0.41
C ALA A 71 16.50 -13.72 -0.16
N GLY A 72 15.62 -14.50 -0.81
CA GLY A 72 15.96 -15.80 -1.41
C GLY A 72 16.07 -16.96 -0.43
N ILE A 73 15.63 -16.78 0.82
CA ILE A 73 15.69 -17.79 1.86
C ILE A 73 14.28 -18.11 2.33
N ASP A 74 13.95 -19.40 2.31
CA ASP A 74 12.68 -19.90 2.80
C ASP A 74 12.68 -20.00 4.32
N HIS A 75 11.61 -19.52 4.93
CA HIS A 75 11.32 -19.62 6.35
C HIS A 75 9.95 -20.24 6.53
N VAL A 76 9.84 -21.18 7.46
CA VAL A 76 8.53 -21.72 7.86
C VAL A 76 7.97 -20.84 8.98
N VAL A 77 6.69 -20.48 8.89
CA VAL A 77 5.97 -19.85 9.99
C VAL A 77 5.72 -20.91 11.06
N ARG A 78 6.47 -20.84 12.16
CA ARG A 78 6.41 -21.82 13.25
C ARG A 78 5.35 -21.50 14.29
N GLY A 79 4.97 -20.25 14.41
CA GLY A 79 4.00 -19.77 15.38
C GLY A 79 3.48 -18.39 15.02
N THR A 80 2.29 -18.07 15.51
CA THR A 80 1.65 -16.76 15.33
C THR A 80 1.18 -16.27 16.69
N ILE A 81 1.43 -15.00 16.99
CA ILE A 81 0.82 -14.28 18.10
C ILE A 81 -0.14 -13.26 17.49
N THR A 82 -1.39 -13.25 17.95
CA THR A 82 -2.35 -12.18 17.64
C THR A 82 -2.47 -11.29 18.86
N LEU A 83 -2.23 -10.00 18.68
CA LEU A 83 -2.25 -8.99 19.72
C LEU A 83 -3.46 -8.08 19.53
N ASP A 84 -4.05 -7.62 20.63
CA ASP A 84 -5.25 -6.78 20.67
C ASP A 84 -5.07 -5.70 21.75
N GLU A 85 -4.92 -4.45 21.30
CA GLU A 85 -4.98 -3.25 22.13
C GLU A 85 -6.26 -2.47 21.82
N GLU A 86 -7.28 -2.72 22.65
CA GLU A 86 -8.58 -2.03 22.55
C GLU A 86 -9.24 -2.12 21.16
N GLY A 87 -9.04 -3.24 20.46
CA GLY A 87 -9.56 -3.50 19.12
C GLY A 87 -8.59 -3.17 17.98
N TYR A 88 -7.44 -2.54 18.28
CA TYR A 88 -6.32 -2.48 17.35
C TYR A 88 -5.59 -3.84 17.35
N ILE A 89 -5.51 -4.48 16.18
CA ILE A 89 -5.01 -5.85 16.06
C ILE A 89 -3.82 -5.93 15.13
N TRP A 90 -2.72 -6.46 15.63
CA TRP A 90 -1.56 -6.85 14.84
C TRP A 90 -1.22 -8.33 15.06
N ARG A 91 -0.44 -8.89 14.13
CA ARG A 91 0.01 -10.27 14.19
C ARG A 91 1.52 -10.33 14.10
N GLU A 92 2.11 -11.20 14.90
CA GLU A 92 3.55 -11.49 14.87
C GLU A 92 3.76 -12.96 14.50
N HIS A 93 4.43 -13.19 13.38
CA HIS A 93 4.71 -14.52 12.85
C HIS A 93 6.17 -14.91 13.11
N LEU A 94 6.40 -16.01 13.83
CA LEU A 94 7.73 -16.54 14.04
C LEU A 94 8.19 -17.27 12.78
N LEU A 95 9.15 -16.66 12.07
CA LEU A 95 9.79 -17.22 10.90
C LEU A 95 11.04 -18.00 11.33
N ASP A 96 11.14 -19.25 10.89
CA ASP A 96 12.30 -20.10 11.13
C ASP A 96 12.89 -20.60 9.81
N GLY A 97 14.15 -20.26 9.56
CA GLY A 97 14.85 -20.59 8.33
C GLY A 97 16.34 -20.81 8.57
N SER A 98 17.09 -21.09 7.50
CA SER A 98 18.52 -21.42 7.57
C SER A 98 19.41 -20.31 8.13
N THR A 99 18.92 -19.07 8.17
CA THR A 99 19.63 -17.90 8.73
C THR A 99 19.15 -17.49 10.11
N GLY A 100 18.43 -18.39 10.79
CA GLY A 100 17.92 -18.18 12.14
C GLY A 100 16.48 -17.70 12.18
N ARG A 101 16.04 -17.38 13.39
CA ARG A 101 14.66 -16.97 13.70
C ARG A 101 14.47 -15.47 13.55
N ARG A 102 13.30 -15.08 13.03
CA ARG A 102 12.84 -13.69 12.90
C ARG A 102 11.37 -13.62 13.25
N TRP A 103 10.88 -12.44 13.61
CA TRP A 103 9.45 -12.18 13.70
C TRP A 103 9.03 -11.29 12.55
N LEU A 104 7.86 -11.54 11.97
CA LEU A 104 7.23 -10.64 11.00
C LEU A 104 5.96 -10.08 11.65
N THR A 105 5.94 -8.78 11.88
CA THR A 105 4.72 -8.07 12.25
C THR A 105 3.92 -7.74 10.99
N VAL A 106 2.59 -7.90 11.07
CA VAL A 106 1.62 -7.50 10.06
C VAL A 106 0.49 -6.76 10.75
N GLU A 107 0.26 -5.52 10.34
CA GLU A 107 -0.77 -4.63 10.90
C GLU A 107 -1.28 -3.64 9.85
N ASP A 108 -2.42 -3.02 10.13
CA ASP A 108 -2.91 -1.85 9.39
C ASP A 108 -2.78 -0.64 10.31
N ASP A 109 -1.89 0.30 10.01
CA ASP A 109 -1.78 1.58 10.71
C ASP A 109 -2.38 2.70 9.86
N GLU A 110 -3.25 3.51 10.46
CA GLU A 110 -4.05 4.55 9.78
C GLU A 110 -4.77 4.08 8.49
N GLY A 111 -5.03 2.77 8.35
CA GLY A 111 -5.66 2.17 7.17
C GLY A 111 -4.70 1.72 6.07
N GLU A 112 -3.39 1.78 6.32
CA GLU A 112 -2.33 1.33 5.43
C GLU A 112 -1.62 0.12 6.02
N LEU A 113 -1.33 -0.88 5.18
CA LEU A 113 -0.60 -2.08 5.58
C LEU A 113 0.83 -1.72 5.98
N GLU A 114 1.21 -2.09 7.20
CA GLU A 114 2.59 -2.07 7.67
C GLU A 114 3.11 -3.49 7.95
N MET A 115 4.36 -3.73 7.56
CA MET A 115 5.03 -5.01 7.78
C MET A 115 6.46 -4.77 8.24
N THR A 116 6.87 -5.43 9.33
CA THR A 116 8.21 -5.25 9.90
C THR A 116 8.87 -6.60 10.22
N LEU A 117 10.10 -6.79 9.74
CA LEU A 117 10.93 -7.92 10.12
C LEU A 117 11.78 -7.57 11.33
N TRP A 118 11.61 -8.33 12.41
CA TRP A 118 12.30 -8.17 13.67
C TRP A 118 13.32 -9.29 13.91
N MET A 119 14.46 -8.91 14.46
CA MET A 119 15.51 -9.81 14.91
C MET A 119 15.77 -9.60 16.39
N ARG A 120 15.68 -10.68 17.17
CA ARG A 120 15.97 -10.66 18.60
C ARG A 120 17.43 -10.27 18.87
N ARG A 121 17.63 -9.40 19.85
CA ARG A 121 18.94 -8.96 20.34
C ARG A 121 19.15 -9.46 21.76
N GLU A 122 20.01 -10.46 21.89
CA GLU A 122 20.37 -11.04 23.17
C GLU A 122 21.43 -10.19 23.90
N GLY A 123 21.43 -10.25 25.23
CA GLY A 123 22.50 -9.70 26.06
C GLY A 123 22.62 -8.18 26.06
N THR A 124 21.60 -7.44 25.58
CA THR A 124 21.63 -5.97 25.53
C THR A 124 21.47 -5.33 26.91
N ASN A 125 20.73 -5.96 27.82
CA ASN A 125 20.29 -5.41 29.12
C ASN A 125 19.56 -4.05 29.00
N LEU A 126 19.07 -3.72 27.81
CA LEU A 126 18.36 -2.46 27.57
C LEU A 126 16.94 -2.53 28.14
N VAL A 127 16.43 -1.36 28.54
CA VAL A 127 15.06 -1.17 29.01
C VAL A 127 14.47 0.10 28.36
N PRO A 128 13.14 0.18 28.17
CA PRO A 128 12.52 1.30 27.45
C PRO A 128 12.40 2.57 28.32
N ASN A 129 13.54 3.21 28.61
CA ASN A 129 13.63 4.43 29.41
C ASN A 129 14.48 5.51 28.73
N GLY A 130 13.89 6.68 28.48
CA GLY A 130 14.57 7.80 27.82
C GLY A 130 14.98 7.48 26.38
N ASP A 131 16.05 8.10 25.89
CA ASP A 131 16.65 7.76 24.59
C ASP A 131 17.48 6.47 24.73
N VAL A 132 17.35 5.57 23.74
CA VAL A 132 18.08 4.28 23.72
C VAL A 132 19.17 4.33 22.66
N VAL A 133 20.40 3.98 23.04
CA VAL A 133 21.53 3.86 22.11
C VAL A 133 21.83 2.40 21.85
N LEU A 134 21.76 2.00 20.58
CA LEU A 134 22.10 0.65 20.11
C LEU A 134 22.76 0.78 18.74
N ASP A 135 23.83 0.00 18.50
CA ASP A 135 24.59 0.02 17.24
C ASP A 135 24.98 1.46 16.80
N ASP A 136 25.47 2.26 17.75
CA ASP A 136 25.88 3.67 17.60
C ASP A 136 24.78 4.63 17.07
N LYS A 137 23.51 4.24 17.18
CA LYS A 137 22.35 5.04 16.79
C LYS A 137 21.48 5.40 17.99
N VAL A 138 21.01 6.65 18.03
CA VAL A 138 20.05 7.14 19.02
C VAL A 138 18.64 6.85 18.54
N HIS A 139 17.88 6.11 19.35
CA HIS A 139 16.49 5.78 19.13
C HIS A 139 15.63 6.47 20.18
N ARG A 140 14.50 7.02 19.76
CA ARG A 140 13.54 7.69 20.64
C ARG A 140 12.22 6.93 20.63
N LYS A 141 11.56 6.90 21.78
CA LYS A 141 10.27 6.26 21.93
C LYS A 141 9.26 6.90 20.97
N ILE A 142 8.58 6.06 20.22
CA ILE A 142 7.43 6.41 19.39
C ILE A 142 6.16 6.10 20.18
N GLU A 143 6.09 4.88 20.73
CA GLU A 143 4.88 4.37 21.35
C GLU A 143 5.21 3.43 22.52
N SER A 144 4.23 3.23 23.40
CA SER A 144 4.26 2.17 24.40
C SER A 144 2.86 1.92 24.93
N GLY A 145 2.53 0.66 25.16
CA GLY A 145 1.20 0.26 25.58
C GLY A 145 1.14 -1.13 26.19
N THR A 146 -0.08 -1.67 26.22
CA THR A 146 -0.35 -3.02 26.71
C THR A 146 -1.38 -3.70 25.84
N ALA A 147 -1.05 -4.89 25.35
CA ALA A 147 -1.93 -5.69 24.52
C ALA A 147 -2.35 -6.98 25.25
N LYS A 148 -3.56 -7.45 24.96
CA LYS A 148 -3.89 -8.87 25.17
C LYS A 148 -3.36 -9.66 23.99
N PHE A 149 -3.02 -10.92 24.22
CA PHE A 149 -2.57 -11.77 23.12
C PHE A 149 -3.13 -13.19 23.21
N THR A 150 -3.22 -13.83 22.05
CA THR A 150 -3.35 -15.28 21.88
C THR A 150 -2.20 -15.78 21.01
N ALA A 151 -1.78 -17.02 21.24
CA ALA A 151 -0.66 -17.63 20.55
C ALA A 151 -1.00 -19.04 20.07
N GLU A 152 -0.52 -19.36 18.87
CA GLU A 152 -0.60 -20.68 18.27
C GLU A 152 0.75 -21.12 17.68
N GLY A 153 0.96 -22.43 17.58
CA GLY A 153 2.24 -23.00 17.15
C GLY A 153 3.36 -22.83 18.20
N THR A 154 4.59 -22.62 17.73
CA THR A 154 5.80 -22.59 18.55
C THR A 154 6.28 -21.15 18.78
N THR A 155 5.54 -20.36 19.55
CA THR A 155 5.89 -18.94 19.82
C THR A 155 6.90 -18.78 20.94
N GLY A 156 6.94 -19.72 21.89
CA GLY A 156 7.71 -19.60 23.13
C GLY A 156 7.00 -18.77 24.21
N THR A 157 5.82 -18.23 23.93
CA THR A 157 4.95 -17.52 24.88
C THR A 157 3.88 -18.48 25.46
N ALA A 158 3.11 -18.01 26.45
CA ALA A 158 1.92 -18.72 26.91
C ALA A 158 0.85 -18.75 25.78
N PRO A 159 -0.15 -19.65 25.80
CA PRO A 159 -1.21 -19.67 24.76
C PRO A 159 -2.06 -18.40 24.70
N SER A 160 -2.12 -17.64 25.79
CA SER A 160 -2.78 -16.34 25.87
C SER A 160 -2.31 -15.56 27.08
N GLY A 161 -2.44 -14.24 27.06
CA GLY A 161 -2.10 -13.39 28.20
C GLY A 161 -2.21 -11.91 27.92
N SER A 162 -1.39 -11.13 28.61
CA SER A 162 -1.18 -9.71 28.33
C SER A 162 0.31 -9.42 28.31
N MET A 163 0.72 -8.49 27.44
CA MET A 163 2.10 -8.07 27.27
C MET A 163 2.19 -6.54 27.35
N GLU A 164 3.33 -6.05 27.80
CA GLU A 164 3.70 -4.62 27.73
C GLU A 164 4.68 -4.45 26.56
N TYR A 165 4.54 -3.38 25.80
CA TYR A 165 5.44 -3.07 24.69
C TYR A 165 5.92 -1.61 24.73
N ALA A 166 7.03 -1.33 24.06
CA ALA A 166 7.48 0.02 23.75
C ALA A 166 8.34 0.05 22.49
N ASP A 167 7.95 0.90 21.54
CA ASP A 167 8.59 1.01 20.23
C ASP A 167 9.40 2.29 20.10
N TYR A 168 10.53 2.15 19.43
CA TYR A 168 11.53 3.18 19.29
C TYR A 168 12.03 3.24 17.86
N ALA A 169 12.32 4.44 17.38
CA ALA A 169 13.02 4.61 16.11
C ALA A 169 14.11 5.68 16.16
N THR A 170 15.05 5.56 15.23
CA THR A 170 15.94 6.65 14.85
C THR A 170 15.16 7.81 14.23
N ALA A 171 15.76 9.00 14.21
CA ALA A 171 15.12 10.20 13.66
C ALA A 171 14.74 10.08 12.17
N ASP A 172 15.46 9.26 11.41
CA ASP A 172 15.18 8.96 9.99
C ASP A 172 14.25 7.75 9.80
N LYS A 173 13.76 7.15 10.89
CA LYS A 173 12.89 5.96 10.93
C LYS A 173 13.48 4.68 10.30
N THR A 174 14.81 4.61 10.11
CA THR A 174 15.46 3.44 9.50
C THR A 174 15.98 2.41 10.50
N GLY A 175 16.21 2.81 11.75
CA GLY A 175 16.57 1.92 12.85
C GLY A 175 15.39 1.80 13.80
N LEU A 176 14.84 0.60 13.93
CA LEU A 176 13.71 0.30 14.81
C LEU A 176 14.17 -0.56 15.99
N ILE A 177 13.62 -0.31 17.18
CA ILE A 177 13.74 -1.18 18.35
C ILE A 177 12.35 -1.41 18.93
N ALA A 178 12.01 -2.67 19.14
CA ALA A 178 10.84 -3.09 19.91
C ALA A 178 11.30 -3.66 21.26
N PHE A 179 10.64 -3.22 22.33
CA PHE A 179 10.76 -3.79 23.66
C PHE A 179 9.47 -4.52 23.99
N GLU A 180 9.55 -5.79 24.40
CA GLU A 180 8.38 -6.61 24.70
C GLU A 180 8.54 -7.33 26.05
N LYS A 181 7.46 -7.42 26.82
CA LYS A 181 7.45 -8.13 28.09
C LYS A 181 6.15 -8.91 28.24
N TRP A 182 6.24 -10.23 28.09
CA TRP A 182 5.10 -11.13 27.94
C TRP A 182 4.41 -11.55 29.24
N ALA A 183 5.01 -11.27 30.40
CA ALA A 183 4.39 -11.51 31.69
C ALA A 183 4.99 -10.61 32.78
N ARG A 184 4.20 -10.37 33.83
CA ARG A 184 4.67 -9.64 35.02
C ARG A 184 5.88 -10.35 35.64
N GLY A 185 6.97 -9.61 35.80
CA GLY A 185 8.22 -10.12 36.39
C GLY A 185 9.18 -10.76 35.39
N GLN A 186 8.82 -10.87 34.11
CA GLN A 186 9.79 -11.17 33.06
C GLN A 186 10.62 -9.93 32.72
N SER A 187 11.82 -10.18 32.18
CA SER A 187 12.68 -9.14 31.64
C SER A 187 12.17 -8.69 30.27
N TRP A 188 12.53 -7.48 29.87
CA TRP A 188 12.27 -6.99 28.52
C TRP A 188 13.06 -7.80 27.50
N GLU A 189 12.36 -8.27 26.48
CA GLU A 189 12.94 -8.77 25.25
C GLU A 189 13.17 -7.58 24.31
N VAL A 190 14.29 -7.59 23.59
CA VAL A 190 14.69 -6.47 22.73
C VAL A 190 14.88 -6.98 21.32
N SER A 191 14.18 -6.39 20.36
CA SER A 191 14.31 -6.73 18.94
C SER A 191 14.69 -5.50 18.14
N THR A 192 15.51 -5.66 17.11
CA THR A 192 15.77 -4.63 16.09
C THR A 192 15.00 -4.94 14.83
N GLY A 193 14.40 -3.93 14.21
CA GLY A 193 13.48 -4.11 13.10
C GLY A 193 13.88 -3.38 11.83
N ARG A 194 13.27 -3.81 10.73
CA ARG A 194 13.23 -3.11 9.44
C ARG A 194 11.86 -3.29 8.80
N ALA A 195 11.27 -2.20 8.34
CA ALA A 195 10.09 -2.23 7.48
C ALA A 195 10.37 -3.02 6.19
N VAL A 196 9.45 -3.90 5.83
CA VAL A 196 9.47 -4.66 4.57
C VAL A 196 8.22 -4.36 3.77
N THR A 197 8.34 -4.33 2.45
CA THR A 197 7.15 -4.24 1.59
C THR A 197 6.61 -5.63 1.27
N ARG A 198 5.32 -5.69 0.90
CA ARG A 198 4.71 -6.93 0.40
C ARG A 198 5.48 -7.56 -0.76
N SER A 199 6.08 -6.75 -1.63
CA SER A 199 6.87 -7.21 -2.77
C SER A 199 8.24 -7.79 -2.42
N GLU A 200 8.73 -7.61 -1.19
CA GLU A 200 9.99 -8.23 -0.73
C GLU A 200 9.82 -9.67 -0.29
N LEU A 201 8.57 -10.12 -0.11
CA LEU A 201 8.24 -11.46 0.36
C LEU A 201 7.52 -12.26 -0.73
N THR A 202 7.71 -13.57 -0.70
CA THR A 202 6.82 -14.53 -1.36
C THR A 202 6.21 -15.41 -0.29
N VAL A 203 4.90 -15.64 -0.37
CA VAL A 203 4.18 -16.48 0.60
C VAL A 203 3.54 -17.66 -0.11
N ILE A 204 3.77 -18.85 0.42
CA ILE A 204 3.08 -20.08 0.03
C ILE A 204 2.28 -20.53 1.25
N HIS A 205 0.95 -20.49 1.12
CA HIS A 205 0.08 -20.90 2.21
C HIS A 205 0.03 -22.42 2.35
N SER A 206 0.09 -22.93 3.58
CA SER A 206 0.00 -24.38 3.85
C SER A 206 -1.39 -24.96 3.59
N GLY A 207 -2.40 -24.11 3.35
CA GLY A 207 -3.81 -24.47 3.30
C GLY A 207 -4.50 -24.27 4.66
N PRO A 208 -5.82 -24.50 4.75
CA PRO A 208 -6.54 -24.35 6.01
C PRO A 208 -6.01 -25.31 7.09
N PRO A 209 -6.05 -24.94 8.37
CA PRO A 209 -5.76 -25.87 9.47
C PRO A 209 -6.70 -27.08 9.39
N GLU A 210 -6.18 -28.30 9.56
CA GLU A 210 -7.01 -29.51 9.76
C GLU A 210 -7.70 -29.53 11.13
#